data_AF-A0AA39D4V5-F1
#
_entry.id   AF-A0AA39D4V5-F1
#
_cell.length_a   1.000
_cell.length_b   1.000
_cell.length_c   1.000
_cell.angle_alpha   90.00
_cell.angle_beta   90.00
_cell.angle_gamma   90.00
#
_symmetry.space_group_name_H-M   'P 1'
#
loop_
_entity.id
_entity.type
_entity.pdbx_description
1 polymer ?
#
loop_
_entity_poly.entity_id
_entity_poly.type
_entity_poly.pdbx_seq_one_letter_code
_entity_poly.pdbx_strand_id
1 'polypeptide(L)'
;MAALFGVRKAAPRLGGGAAVIECSSRPPKKVMSHHMKTYPRKTQPWNIKRRPTVYALLPPLSLEWTVVSSDANASDAIVPPPTPQPATE
;
A
#
# COMPACT_ATOMS: atom_id res chain seq x y z
N MET A 1 -48.93 0.73 -33.57
CA MET A 1 -47.56 0.39 -34.01
C MET A 1 -46.68 1.62 -33.85
N ALA A 2 -45.68 1.58 -32.98
CA ALA A 2 -44.74 2.69 -32.77
C ALA A 2 -43.66 2.67 -33.88
N ALA A 3 -43.41 3.81 -34.53
CA ALA A 3 -42.31 3.98 -35.47
C ALA A 3 -41.07 4.55 -34.76
N LEU A 4 -39.93 3.92 -35.02
CA LEU A 4 -38.62 4.11 -34.39
C LEU A 4 -37.97 5.45 -34.76
N PHE A 5 -37.40 6.14 -33.76
CA PHE A 5 -36.46 7.24 -33.97
C PHE A 5 -35.10 6.70 -34.42
N GLY A 6 -34.61 7.19 -35.55
CA GLY A 6 -33.26 6.90 -36.05
C GLY A 6 -32.63 8.11 -36.72
N VAL A 7 -32.00 8.99 -35.93
CA VAL A 7 -31.10 10.03 -36.47
C VAL A 7 -29.78 9.34 -36.84
N ARG A 8 -29.53 9.18 -38.14
CA ARG A 8 -28.24 8.72 -38.65
C ARG A 8 -27.28 9.91 -38.65
N LYS A 9 -26.34 9.94 -37.71
CA LYS A 9 -25.27 10.96 -37.71
C LYS A 9 -24.25 10.61 -38.80
N ALA A 10 -24.22 11.40 -39.86
CA ALA A 10 -23.19 11.30 -40.90
C ALA A 10 -21.84 11.82 -40.35
N ALA A 11 -20.77 11.06 -40.59
CA ALA A 11 -19.40 11.46 -40.26
C ALA A 11 -18.84 12.38 -41.37
N PRO A 12 -18.30 13.57 -41.04
CA PRO A 12 -17.68 14.41 -42.06
C PRO A 12 -16.31 13.83 -42.46
N ARG A 13 -16.10 13.79 -43.78
CA ARG A 13 -14.87 13.36 -44.44
C ARG A 13 -13.72 14.33 -44.11
N LEU A 14 -12.53 13.77 -44.02
CA LEU A 14 -11.24 14.45 -43.87
C LEU A 14 -11.04 15.49 -44.98
N GLY A 15 -10.96 16.78 -44.62
CA GLY A 15 -10.63 17.86 -45.56
C GLY A 15 -11.15 19.22 -45.13
N GLY A 16 -10.29 20.00 -44.47
CA GLY A 16 -10.37 21.46 -44.30
C GLY A 16 -11.74 22.09 -43.97
N GLY A 17 -12.00 22.35 -42.69
CA GLY A 17 -13.18 23.15 -42.31
C GLY A 17 -13.22 23.48 -40.83
N ALA A 18 -13.25 24.78 -40.53
CA ALA A 18 -13.45 25.43 -39.25
C ALA A 18 -12.41 25.09 -38.16
N ALA A 19 -11.73 26.12 -37.64
CA ALA A 19 -11.15 26.02 -36.32
C ALA A 19 -12.30 25.73 -35.34
N VAL A 20 -12.47 24.45 -34.98
CA VAL A 20 -13.30 24.05 -33.85
C VAL A 20 -12.62 24.71 -32.66
N ILE A 21 -13.12 25.88 -32.25
CA ILE A 21 -12.75 26.47 -30.97
C ILE A 21 -13.26 25.44 -29.96
N GLU A 22 -12.34 24.57 -29.56
CA GLU A 22 -12.57 23.53 -28.59
C GLU A 22 -12.97 24.24 -27.30
N CYS A 23 -14.29 24.23 -27.03
CA CYS A 23 -14.84 24.88 -25.87
C CYS A 23 -14.04 24.45 -24.65
N SER A 24 -13.50 25.42 -23.91
CA SER A 24 -12.91 25.28 -22.58
C SER A 24 -13.92 24.81 -21.52
N SER A 25 -15.03 24.20 -21.96
CA SER A 25 -16.12 23.58 -21.20
C SER A 25 -15.67 22.53 -20.20
N ARG A 26 -14.38 22.16 -20.16
CA ARG A 26 -13.82 21.27 -19.15
C ARG A 26 -13.32 22.10 -17.96
N PRO A 27 -14.10 22.23 -16.87
CA PRO A 27 -13.66 22.98 -15.71
C PRO A 27 -12.39 22.34 -15.08
N PRO A 28 -11.43 23.15 -14.62
CA PRO A 28 -10.21 22.64 -13.99
C PRO A 28 -10.52 22.01 -12.63
N LYS A 29 -9.82 20.91 -12.30
CA LYS A 29 -9.84 20.35 -10.95
C LYS A 29 -8.99 21.24 -10.04
N LYS A 30 -9.61 21.86 -9.04
CA LYS A 30 -8.94 22.69 -8.02
C LYS A 30 -9.22 22.13 -6.62
N VAL A 31 -8.47 22.61 -5.62
CA VAL A 31 -8.66 22.26 -4.19
C VAL A 31 -8.66 20.73 -4.01
N MET A 32 -9.61 20.17 -3.25
CA MET A 32 -9.65 18.75 -2.91
C MET A 32 -9.82 17.85 -4.14
N SER A 33 -10.54 18.32 -5.17
CA SER A 33 -10.70 17.57 -6.42
C SER A 33 -9.36 17.35 -7.14
N HIS A 34 -8.45 18.33 -7.03
CA HIS A 34 -7.10 18.19 -7.54
C HIS A 34 -6.32 17.17 -6.72
N HIS A 35 -6.28 17.33 -5.38
CA HIS A 35 -5.59 16.39 -4.49
C HIS A 35 -6.07 14.97 -4.74
N MET A 36 -7.38 14.75 -4.78
CA MET A 36 -7.99 13.44 -5.04
C MET A 36 -7.58 12.82 -6.38
N LYS A 37 -7.30 13.65 -7.40
CA LYS A 37 -6.84 13.15 -8.69
C LYS A 37 -5.35 12.83 -8.68
N THR A 38 -4.52 13.67 -8.05
CA THR A 38 -3.07 13.64 -8.24
C THR A 38 -2.29 13.00 -7.09
N TYR A 39 -2.93 12.66 -5.96
CA TYR A 39 -2.16 12.08 -4.87
C TYR A 39 -1.58 10.72 -5.31
N PRO A 40 -0.33 10.39 -4.93
CA PRO A 40 0.33 9.18 -5.39
C PRO A 40 -0.39 7.92 -4.90
N ARG A 41 -0.70 7.00 -5.82
CA ARG A 41 -1.17 5.64 -5.51
C ARG A 41 -0.33 4.60 -6.21
N LYS A 42 -0.17 3.46 -5.55
CA LYS A 42 0.17 2.21 -6.23
C LYS A 42 -1.10 1.68 -6.90
N THR A 43 -1.13 1.65 -8.22
CA THR A 43 -2.28 1.11 -8.98
C THR A 43 -2.08 -0.36 -9.34
N GLN A 44 -0.83 -0.79 -9.55
CA GLN A 44 -0.56 -2.13 -10.05
C GLN A 44 -0.70 -3.20 -8.95
N PRO A 45 -1.51 -4.26 -9.14
CA PRO A 45 -1.78 -5.28 -8.11
C PRO A 45 -0.53 -5.95 -7.56
N TRP A 46 0.47 -6.20 -8.42
CA TRP A 46 1.73 -6.82 -8.00
C TRP A 46 2.55 -5.90 -7.08
N ASN A 47 2.47 -4.57 -7.24
CA ASN A 47 3.20 -3.61 -6.42
C ASN A 47 2.50 -3.39 -5.06
N ILE A 48 1.17 -3.46 -5.05
CA ILE A 48 0.37 -3.42 -3.82
C ILE A 48 0.61 -4.66 -2.96
N LYS A 49 0.77 -5.84 -3.57
CA LYS A 49 0.95 -7.12 -2.86
C LYS A 49 2.36 -7.36 -2.33
N ARG A 50 3.34 -6.49 -2.62
CA ARG A 50 4.71 -6.63 -2.09
C ARG A 50 4.71 -6.41 -0.58
N ARG A 51 5.36 -7.33 0.13
CA ARG A 51 5.58 -7.28 1.58
C ARG A 51 7.08 -7.41 1.86
N PRO A 52 7.55 -7.05 3.07
CA PRO A 52 8.93 -7.30 3.47
C PRO A 52 9.30 -8.77 3.28
N THR A 53 10.52 -9.01 2.81
CA THR A 53 11.06 -10.36 2.67
C THR A 53 11.30 -10.95 4.05
N VAL A 54 10.77 -12.15 4.32
CA VAL A 54 11.02 -12.89 5.55
C VAL A 54 12.31 -13.69 5.36
N TYR A 55 13.31 -13.44 6.19
CA TYR A 55 14.53 -14.22 6.27
C TYR A 55 14.39 -15.32 7.34
N ALA A 56 15.20 -16.36 7.21
CA ALA A 56 15.33 -17.36 8.26
C ALA A 56 15.79 -16.69 9.56
N LEU A 57 15.27 -17.17 10.69
CA LEU A 57 15.71 -16.71 11.99
C LEU A 57 17.19 -17.05 12.17
N LEU A 58 17.94 -16.07 12.66
CA LEU A 58 19.35 -16.22 12.93
C LEU A 58 19.53 -17.29 14.03
N PRO A 59 20.55 -18.17 13.94
CA PRO A 59 20.87 -19.06 15.05
C PRO A 59 21.13 -18.24 16.33
N PRO A 60 20.87 -18.81 17.51
CA PRO A 60 21.10 -18.11 18.77
C PRO A 60 22.56 -17.68 18.83
N LEU A 61 22.75 -16.35 18.89
CA LEU A 61 24.06 -15.76 19.04
C LEU A 61 24.56 -16.01 20.47
N SER A 62 25.86 -16.23 20.62
CA SER A 62 26.48 -16.34 21.94
C SER A 62 26.28 -15.07 22.75
N LEU A 63 26.30 -15.19 24.08
CA LEU A 63 26.30 -14.04 24.97
C LEU A 63 27.47 -13.11 24.62
N GLU A 64 27.18 -11.83 24.39
CA GLU A 64 28.19 -10.87 23.93
C GLU A 64 29.35 -10.67 24.94
N TRP A 65 29.08 -10.81 26.24
CA TRP A 65 30.10 -10.81 27.28
C TRP A 65 29.55 -11.38 28.59
N THR A 66 30.36 -12.21 29.24
CA THR A 66 30.07 -12.78 30.55
C THR A 66 30.96 -12.11 31.59
N VAL A 67 30.37 -11.47 32.60
CA VAL A 67 31.13 -10.97 33.77
C VAL A 67 31.47 -12.15 34.66
N VAL A 68 32.76 -12.43 34.81
CA VAL A 68 33.25 -13.44 35.76
C VAL A 68 33.40 -12.76 37.13
N SER A 69 32.43 -12.97 38.02
CA SER A 69 32.57 -12.58 39.43
C SER A 69 33.55 -13.52 40.11
N SER A 70 34.67 -12.97 40.61
CA SER A 70 35.64 -13.71 41.43
C SER A 70 35.17 -13.74 42.88
N ASP A 71 34.09 -14.46 43.18
CA ASP A 71 33.79 -14.83 44.56
C ASP A 71 33.20 -16.25 44.61
N ALA A 72 33.87 -17.10 45.37
CA ALA A 72 33.54 -18.51 45.46
C ALA A 72 32.21 -18.71 46.20
N ASN A 73 31.41 -19.65 45.66
CA ASN A 73 30.25 -20.28 46.29
C ASN A 73 28.88 -19.58 46.12
N ALA A 74 28.18 -19.92 45.02
CA ALA A 74 26.72 -20.07 45.03
C ALA A 74 26.29 -20.99 43.89
N SER A 75 25.74 -22.16 44.24
CA SER A 75 25.22 -23.17 43.34
C SER A 75 24.10 -22.63 42.44
N ASP A 76 24.20 -22.95 41.17
CA ASP A 76 23.24 -22.69 40.10
C ASP A 76 21.90 -23.39 40.41
N ALA A 77 20.90 -22.62 40.85
CA ALA A 77 19.52 -23.05 40.94
C ALA A 77 18.78 -22.54 39.69
N ILE A 78 18.48 -23.47 38.79
CA ILE A 78 17.61 -23.25 37.63
C ILE A 78 16.23 -22.80 38.13
N VAL A 79 15.95 -21.51 38.04
CA VAL A 79 14.60 -20.95 38.21
C VAL A 79 13.85 -21.13 36.88
N PRO A 80 12.76 -21.92 36.82
CA PRO A 80 11.98 -22.04 35.59
C PRO A 80 11.28 -20.72 35.26
N PRO A 81 11.06 -20.42 33.96
CA PRO A 81 10.41 -19.18 33.53
C PRO A 81 8.95 -19.11 34.03
N PRO A 82 8.42 -17.91 34.36
CA PRO A 82 7.03 -17.76 34.77
C PRO A 82 6.07 -18.10 33.62
N THR A 83 5.15 -19.03 33.88
CA THR A 83 4.03 -19.39 32.99
C THR A 83 3.12 -18.17 32.78
N PRO A 84 2.87 -17.71 31.52
CA PRO A 84 1.89 -16.66 31.28
C PRO A 84 0.47 -17.16 31.59
N GLN A 85 -0.22 -16.52 32.54
CA GLN A 85 -1.64 -16.77 32.77
C GLN A 85 -2.47 -16.03 31.70
N PRO A 86 -3.53 -16.65 31.15
CA PRO A 86 -4.45 -15.96 30.27
C PRO A 86 -5.25 -14.92 31.07
N ALA A 87 -5.15 -13.66 30.67
CA ALA A 87 -6.01 -12.59 31.15
C ALA A 87 -7.41 -12.76 30.55
N THR A 88 -8.41 -12.91 31.40
CA THR A 88 -9.83 -12.77 31.03
C THR A 88 -10.18 -11.29 31.16
N GLU A 89 -10.41 -10.63 30.02
CA GLU A 89 -11.38 -9.53 29.86
C GLU A 89 -11.94 -9.57 28.43
#